data_AF-A0A7V0RLJ2-F1
#
_entry.id   AF-A0A7V0RLJ2-F1
#
_cell.length_a   1.000
_cell.length_b   1.000
_cell.length_c   1.000
_cell.angle_alpha   90.00
_cell.angle_beta   90.00
_cell.angle_gamma   90.00
#
_symmetry.space_group_name_H-M   'P 1'
#
loop_
_entity.id
_entity.type
_entity.pdbx_description
1 polymer ?
#
loop_
_entity_poly.entity_id
_entity_poly.type
_entity_poly.pdbx_seq_one_letter_code
_entity_poly.pdbx_strand_id
1 'polypeptide(L)'
;MTTRMTPDELEKERAPGRILGRGPLGFSRRTWPFIKVLVGNWLFALVYYVTVKQFIVTWEPVSWTVADRLELMIKCSILALAPAVVGIAIVAAQRLNPDMWVGQRPKPNSALDVNTRFVLNTIEQFILFLVGLSGVALFAPISEADSIPILTSLFLLGRVLFWIGYHKNPYLRAFGFGITFYPTVGVFVWLILLMAFGIRLPI
;
A
#
# COMPACT_ATOMS: atom_id res chain seq x y z
N MET A 1 -52.38 14.22 -15.20
CA MET A 1 -51.85 14.68 -16.49
C MET A 1 -50.37 14.35 -16.53
N THR A 2 -49.99 13.26 -17.18
CA THR A 2 -48.58 12.92 -17.43
C THR A 2 -48.16 13.64 -18.69
N THR A 3 -47.38 14.71 -18.56
CA THR A 3 -46.82 15.45 -19.69
C THR A 3 -45.93 14.49 -20.48
N ARG A 4 -46.35 14.11 -21.70
CA ARG A 4 -45.55 13.28 -22.60
C ARG A 4 -44.36 14.11 -23.05
N MET A 5 -43.16 13.66 -22.70
CA MET A 5 -41.92 14.24 -23.23
C MET A 5 -41.93 14.15 -24.77
N THR A 6 -41.51 15.24 -25.39
CA THR A 6 -41.37 15.35 -26.83
C THR A 6 -40.19 14.49 -27.33
N PRO A 7 -40.19 14.05 -28.60
CA PRO A 7 -39.10 13.23 -29.15
C PRO A 7 -37.70 13.84 -28.94
N ASP A 8 -37.60 15.18 -29.02
CA ASP A 8 -36.35 15.92 -28.82
C ASP A 8 -35.87 15.88 -27.36
N GLU A 9 -36.78 15.86 -26.39
CA GLU A 9 -36.45 15.71 -24.97
C GLU A 9 -35.94 14.30 -24.65
N LEU A 10 -36.53 13.28 -25.26
CA LEU A 10 -36.08 11.89 -25.17
C LEU A 10 -34.70 11.69 -25.81
N GLU A 11 -34.40 12.40 -26.89
CA GLU A 11 -33.08 12.37 -27.54
C GLU A 11 -32.02 13.07 -26.69
N LYS A 12 -32.37 14.18 -26.02
CA LYS A 12 -31.49 14.90 -25.09
C LYS A 12 -31.15 14.09 -23.83
N GLU A 13 -32.08 13.27 -23.35
CA GLU A 13 -31.88 12.35 -22.23
C GLU A 13 -31.06 11.10 -22.64
N ARG A 14 -31.22 10.64 -23.89
CA ARG A 14 -30.43 9.54 -24.48
C ARG A 14 -29.04 9.96 -24.93
N ALA A 15 -28.79 11.26 -25.11
CA ALA A 15 -27.46 11.75 -25.45
C ALA A 15 -26.49 11.40 -24.31
N PRO A 16 -25.45 10.57 -24.57
CA PRO A 16 -24.49 10.21 -23.53
C PRO A 16 -23.88 11.50 -23.00
N GLY A 17 -24.11 11.78 -21.71
CA GLY A 17 -23.67 12.99 -21.03
C GLY A 17 -22.26 13.35 -21.48
N ARG A 18 -22.16 14.48 -22.19
CA ARG A 18 -20.97 14.96 -22.90
C ARG A 18 -19.72 14.59 -22.10
N ILE A 19 -19.03 13.54 -22.53
CA ILE A 19 -17.80 13.07 -21.87
C ILE A 19 -16.81 14.22 -22.04
N LEU A 20 -16.71 15.07 -21.02
CA LEU A 20 -15.77 16.19 -20.99
C LEU A 20 -14.40 15.63 -21.39
N GLY A 21 -13.84 16.22 -22.45
CA GLY A 21 -12.73 15.71 -23.24
C GLY A 21 -11.77 14.80 -22.48
N ARG A 22 -11.73 13.54 -22.89
CA ARG A 22 -10.58 12.68 -22.63
C ARG A 22 -9.40 13.33 -23.36
N GLY A 23 -8.48 13.93 -22.63
CA GLY A 23 -7.16 14.28 -23.19
C GLY A 23 -6.50 13.01 -23.77
N PRO A 24 -5.35 13.12 -24.46
CA PRO A 24 -4.70 11.99 -25.13
C PRO A 24 -4.39 10.78 -24.22
N LEU A 25 -4.45 10.95 -22.88
CA LEU A 25 -4.26 9.91 -21.87
C LEU A 25 -5.55 9.53 -21.08
N GLY A 26 -6.72 10.11 -21.40
CA GLY A 26 -8.00 9.70 -20.81
C GLY A 26 -8.28 10.16 -19.37
N PHE A 27 -7.46 11.03 -18.78
CA PHE A 27 -7.65 11.51 -17.41
C PHE A 27 -8.89 12.42 -17.27
N SER A 28 -9.85 11.99 -16.45
CA SER A 28 -11.03 12.79 -16.08
C SER A 28 -10.67 13.82 -15.00
N ARG A 29 -11.44 14.90 -14.88
CA ARG A 29 -11.36 15.85 -13.75
C ARG A 29 -11.49 15.14 -12.39
N ARG A 30 -12.14 13.97 -12.35
CA ARG A 30 -12.25 13.09 -11.16
C ARG A 30 -10.98 12.31 -10.83
N THR A 31 -10.03 12.17 -11.75
CA THR A 31 -8.78 11.40 -11.55
C THR A 31 -7.69 12.25 -10.89
N TRP A 32 -7.75 13.58 -11.04
CA TRP A 32 -6.76 14.51 -10.50
C TRP A 32 -6.51 14.42 -8.99
N PRO A 33 -7.54 14.28 -8.12
CA PRO A 33 -7.32 14.06 -6.70
C PRO A 33 -6.49 12.80 -6.41
N PHE A 34 -6.71 11.72 -7.16
CA PHE A 34 -5.95 10.48 -7.02
C PHE A 34 -4.50 10.64 -7.46
N ILE A 35 -4.24 11.40 -8.54
CA ILE A 35 -2.86 11.72 -8.97
C ILE A 35 -2.14 12.53 -7.90
N LYS A 36 -2.81 13.50 -7.27
CA LYS A 36 -2.21 14.29 -6.18
C LYS A 36 -1.84 13.41 -4.98
N VAL A 37 -2.71 12.47 -4.61
CA VAL A 37 -2.42 11.49 -3.54
C VAL A 37 -1.26 10.57 -3.93
N LEU A 38 -1.22 10.08 -5.18
CA LEU A 38 -0.11 9.29 -5.72
C LEU A 38 1.22 10.03 -5.57
N VAL A 39 1.32 11.26 -6.08
CA VAL A 39 2.55 12.07 -5.99
C VAL A 39 2.89 12.38 -4.54
N GLY A 40 1.90 12.75 -3.73
CA GLY A 40 2.07 13.01 -2.30
C GLY A 40 2.60 11.81 -1.53
N ASN A 41 2.18 10.59 -1.88
CA ASN A 41 2.66 9.36 -1.25
C ASN A 41 4.13 9.08 -1.59
N TRP A 42 4.54 9.27 -2.85
CA TRP A 42 5.95 9.15 -3.25
C TRP A 42 6.83 10.15 -2.50
N LEU A 43 6.41 11.41 -2.46
CA LEU A 43 7.14 12.47 -1.75
C LEU A 43 7.20 12.19 -0.25
N PHE A 44 6.07 11.83 0.37
CA PHE A 44 6.02 11.50 1.79
C PHE A 44 6.93 10.31 2.12
N ALA A 45 6.86 9.24 1.34
CA ALA A 45 7.70 8.07 1.52
C ALA A 45 9.19 8.41 1.41
N LEU A 46 9.58 9.18 0.40
CA LEU A 46 10.97 9.61 0.20
C LEU A 46 11.45 10.49 1.35
N VAL A 47 10.65 11.49 1.75
CA VAL A 47 10.97 12.37 2.86
C VAL A 47 11.08 11.58 4.16
N TYR A 48 10.15 10.67 4.42
CA TYR A 48 10.19 9.79 5.59
C TYR A 48 11.48 8.96 5.60
N TYR A 49 11.77 8.29 4.49
CA TYR A 49 12.95 7.45 4.35
C TYR A 49 14.24 8.23 4.62
N VAL A 50 14.44 9.36 3.93
CA VAL A 50 15.63 10.22 4.10
C VAL A 50 15.71 10.78 5.52
N THR A 51 14.60 11.21 6.09
CA THR A 51 14.58 11.79 7.44
C THR A 51 14.95 10.74 8.48
N VAL A 52 14.38 9.54 8.41
CA VAL A 52 14.68 8.46 9.36
C VAL A 52 16.14 8.03 9.21
N LYS A 53 16.63 7.89 7.97
CA LYS A 53 18.02 7.52 7.70
C LYS A 53 19.03 8.55 8.20
N GLN A 54 18.78 9.84 7.98
CA GLN A 54 19.75 10.89 8.37
C GLN A 54 19.70 11.26 9.85
N PHE A 55 18.52 11.21 10.49
CA PHE A 55 18.34 11.83 11.82
C PHE A 55 17.97 10.84 12.92
N ILE A 56 17.53 9.62 12.59
CA ILE A 56 17.00 8.68 13.58
C ILE A 56 17.86 7.43 13.68
N VAL A 57 18.22 6.82 12.55
CA VAL A 57 18.97 5.57 12.52
C VAL A 57 20.45 5.88 12.36
N THR A 58 21.19 5.81 13.47
CA THR A 58 22.67 5.86 13.48
C THR A 58 23.29 4.46 13.65
N TRP A 59 22.48 3.42 13.47
CA TRP A 59 22.88 2.04 13.72
C TRP A 59 23.43 1.41 12.45
N GLU A 60 24.62 0.86 12.55
CA GLU A 60 25.18 -0.08 11.57
C GLU A 60 25.48 -1.41 12.27
N PRO A 61 25.24 -2.55 11.62
CA PRO A 61 25.61 -3.83 12.19
C PRO A 61 27.13 -3.99 12.18
N VAL A 62 27.67 -4.67 13.20
CA VAL A 62 29.12 -4.90 13.33
C VAL A 62 29.64 -5.87 12.25
N SER A 63 28.79 -6.81 11.83
CA SER A 63 29.05 -7.77 10.76
C SER A 63 27.88 -7.82 9.80
N TRP A 64 28.17 -8.13 8.53
CA TRP A 64 27.15 -8.24 7.48
C TRP A 64 27.27 -9.53 6.69
N THR A 65 27.38 -10.63 7.43
CA THR A 65 27.40 -11.99 6.89
C THR A 65 26.02 -12.38 6.36
N VAL A 66 25.94 -13.51 5.65
CA VAL A 66 24.65 -14.04 5.18
C VAL A 66 23.70 -14.33 6.35
N ALA A 67 24.22 -14.81 7.48
CA ALA A 67 23.41 -15.07 8.66
C ALA A 67 22.80 -13.77 9.23
N ASP A 68 23.60 -12.71 9.37
CA ASP A 68 23.15 -11.41 9.89
C ASP A 68 22.06 -10.78 9.02
N ARG A 69 22.23 -10.87 7.70
CA ARG A 69 21.27 -10.38 6.70
C ARG A 69 19.93 -11.10 6.83
N LEU A 70 19.95 -12.43 6.92
CA LEU A 70 18.75 -13.25 7.06
C LEU A 70 18.07 -13.00 8.41
N GLU A 71 18.83 -12.88 9.50
CA GLU A 71 18.30 -12.59 10.82
C GLU A 71 17.52 -11.26 10.82
N LEU A 72 18.13 -10.18 10.32
CA LEU A 72 17.48 -8.88 10.27
C LEU A 72 16.26 -8.90 9.36
N MET A 73 16.37 -9.50 8.18
CA MET A 73 15.27 -9.64 7.24
C MET A 73 14.07 -10.39 7.86
N ILE A 74 14.32 -11.48 8.60
CA ILE A 74 13.26 -12.27 9.25
C ILE A 74 12.60 -11.47 10.37
N LYS A 75 13.38 -10.83 11.25
CA LYS A 75 12.84 -9.98 12.33
C LYS A 75 11.92 -8.91 11.77
N CYS A 76 12.39 -8.20 10.74
CA CYS A 76 11.63 -7.16 10.07
C CYS A 76 10.39 -7.69 9.32
N SER A 77 10.47 -8.88 8.74
CA SER A 77 9.31 -9.53 8.10
C SER A 77 8.24 -9.94 9.11
N ILE A 78 8.62 -10.48 10.27
CA ILE A 78 7.68 -10.81 11.36
C ILE A 78 6.95 -9.55 11.82
N LEU A 79 7.70 -8.45 12.03
CA LEU A 79 7.10 -7.17 12.39
C LEU A 79 6.15 -6.66 11.31
N ALA A 80 6.56 -6.67 10.03
CA ALA A 80 5.73 -6.22 8.92
C ALA A 80 4.43 -7.03 8.76
N LEU A 81 4.42 -8.32 9.15
CA LEU A 81 3.24 -9.18 9.09
C LEU A 81 2.29 -9.02 10.29
N ALA A 82 2.75 -8.41 11.39
CA ALA A 82 1.96 -8.25 12.61
C ALA A 82 0.57 -7.60 12.39
N PRO A 83 0.40 -6.56 11.54
CA PRO A 83 -0.93 -6.00 11.25
C PRO A 83 -1.89 -7.01 10.61
N ALA A 84 -1.40 -7.93 9.78
CA ALA A 84 -2.23 -8.98 9.19
C ALA A 84 -2.68 -9.98 10.26
N VAL A 85 -1.79 -10.39 11.16
CA VAL A 85 -2.11 -11.29 12.28
C VAL A 85 -3.19 -10.67 13.17
N VAL A 86 -3.04 -9.40 13.54
CA VAL A 86 -4.04 -8.64 14.31
C VAL A 86 -5.36 -8.57 13.54
N GLY A 87 -5.33 -8.25 12.25
CA GLY A 87 -6.52 -8.21 11.41
C GLY A 87 -7.24 -9.55 11.33
N ILE A 88 -6.51 -10.67 11.20
CA ILE A 88 -7.06 -12.03 11.19
C ILE A 88 -7.74 -12.34 12.53
N ALA A 89 -7.10 -12.02 13.65
CA ALA A 89 -7.68 -12.23 14.98
C ALA A 89 -9.00 -11.44 15.16
N ILE A 90 -9.03 -10.19 14.70
CA ILE A 90 -10.24 -9.36 14.73
C ILE A 90 -11.35 -9.95 13.84
N VAL A 91 -11.02 -10.36 12.60
CA VAL A 91 -11.99 -10.99 11.68
C VAL A 91 -12.53 -12.30 12.25
N ALA A 92 -11.66 -13.12 12.85
CA ALA A 92 -12.05 -14.37 13.50
C ALA A 92 -13.05 -14.10 14.63
N ALA A 93 -12.74 -13.14 15.53
CA ALA A 93 -13.64 -12.74 16.61
C ALA A 93 -14.98 -12.19 16.09
N GLN A 94 -14.97 -11.37 15.03
CA GLN A 94 -16.21 -10.85 14.41
C GLN A 94 -17.11 -11.96 13.83
N ARG A 95 -16.52 -13.08 13.38
CA ARG A 95 -17.25 -14.23 12.84
C ARG A 95 -17.76 -15.22 13.89
N LEU A 96 -17.40 -15.04 15.16
CA LEU A 96 -18.03 -15.75 16.27
C LEU A 96 -19.45 -15.24 16.55
N ASN A 97 -19.84 -14.09 15.99
CA ASN A 97 -21.21 -13.62 16.08
C ASN A 97 -22.15 -14.53 15.24
N PRO A 98 -23.20 -15.12 15.84
CA PRO A 98 -24.16 -15.99 15.14
C PRO A 98 -24.80 -15.36 13.90
N ASP A 99 -25.03 -14.04 13.90
CA ASP A 99 -25.61 -13.31 12.77
C ASP A 99 -24.66 -13.21 11.56
N MET A 100 -23.37 -13.52 11.76
CA MET A 100 -22.29 -13.35 10.79
C MET A 100 -21.41 -14.60 10.68
N TRP A 101 -22.01 -15.77 10.86
CA TRP A 101 -21.31 -17.07 10.84
C TRP A 101 -20.53 -17.30 9.53
N VAL A 102 -19.56 -18.22 9.60
CA VAL A 102 -18.71 -18.64 8.48
C VAL A 102 -19.57 -19.02 7.26
N GLY A 103 -19.23 -18.46 6.09
CA GLY A 103 -19.94 -18.70 4.83
C GLY A 103 -20.84 -17.55 4.37
N GLN A 104 -21.22 -16.63 5.26
CA GLN A 104 -21.99 -15.44 4.89
C GLN A 104 -21.10 -14.30 4.40
N ARG A 105 -21.56 -13.59 3.37
CA ARG A 105 -20.87 -12.39 2.85
C ARG A 105 -21.13 -11.20 3.79
N PRO A 106 -20.07 -10.50 4.24
CA PRO A 106 -20.26 -9.33 5.09
C PRO A 106 -20.96 -8.21 4.31
N LYS A 107 -21.81 -7.44 5.01
CA LYS A 107 -22.47 -6.27 4.43
C LYS A 107 -21.40 -5.31 3.88
N PRO A 108 -21.57 -4.74 2.66
CA PRO A 108 -20.60 -3.82 2.09
C PRO A 108 -20.27 -2.66 3.03
N ASN A 109 -18.99 -2.38 3.21
CA ASN A 109 -18.46 -1.35 4.11
C ASN A 109 -18.80 -1.53 5.61
N SER A 110 -19.28 -2.70 6.02
CA SER A 110 -19.31 -3.05 7.45
C SER A 110 -17.89 -3.23 7.99
N ALA A 111 -17.73 -3.17 9.31
CA ALA A 111 -16.42 -3.39 9.95
C ALA A 111 -15.81 -4.75 9.55
N LEU A 112 -16.63 -5.80 9.43
CA LEU A 112 -16.16 -7.12 8.99
C LEU A 112 -15.69 -7.13 7.53
N ASP A 113 -16.41 -6.46 6.62
CA ASP A 113 -15.99 -6.31 5.21
C ASP A 113 -14.67 -5.53 5.11
N VAL A 114 -14.55 -4.42 5.84
CA VAL A 114 -13.34 -3.60 5.90
C VAL A 114 -12.15 -4.39 6.43
N ASN A 115 -12.30 -5.10 7.55
CA ASN A 115 -11.22 -5.91 8.13
C ASN A 115 -10.82 -7.08 7.23
N THR A 116 -11.79 -7.75 6.60
CA THR A 116 -11.51 -8.84 5.66
C THR A 116 -10.69 -8.34 4.46
N ARG A 117 -11.05 -7.19 3.89
CA ARG A 117 -10.31 -6.56 2.78
C ARG A 117 -8.95 -6.04 3.22
N PHE A 118 -8.83 -5.53 4.44
CA PHE A 118 -7.57 -5.12 5.02
C PHE A 118 -6.59 -6.29 5.15
N VAL A 119 -7.05 -7.44 5.66
CA VAL A 119 -6.23 -8.65 5.77
C VAL A 119 -5.74 -9.09 4.38
N LEU A 120 -6.66 -9.26 3.43
CA LEU A 120 -6.31 -9.69 2.07
C LEU A 120 -5.29 -8.75 1.44
N ASN A 121 -5.56 -7.43 1.47
CA ASN A 121 -4.64 -6.45 0.91
C ASN A 121 -3.29 -6.45 1.63
N THR A 122 -3.26 -6.62 2.94
CA THR A 122 -2.00 -6.62 3.70
C THR A 122 -1.16 -7.85 3.37
N ILE A 123 -1.76 -9.03 3.16
CA ILE A 123 -1.04 -10.22 2.70
C ILE A 123 -0.48 -10.02 1.29
N GLU A 124 -1.27 -9.48 0.35
CA GLU A 124 -0.80 -9.16 -1.00
C GLU A 124 0.40 -8.20 -0.99
N GLN A 125 0.31 -7.12 -0.20
CA GLN A 125 1.40 -6.16 -0.06
C GLN A 125 2.61 -6.75 0.67
N PHE A 126 2.39 -7.62 1.65
CA PHE A 126 3.46 -8.29 2.40
C PHE A 126 4.26 -9.22 1.51
N ILE A 127 3.64 -9.96 0.58
CA ILE A 127 4.36 -10.83 -0.35
C ILE A 127 5.35 -10.01 -1.20
N LEU A 128 4.89 -8.89 -1.76
CA LEU A 128 5.76 -7.99 -2.54
C LEU A 128 6.88 -7.40 -1.66
N PHE A 129 6.52 -6.97 -0.46
CA PHE A 129 7.47 -6.40 0.49
C PHE A 129 8.53 -7.41 0.92
N LEU A 130 8.16 -8.65 1.22
CA LEU A 130 9.08 -9.73 1.62
C LEU A 130 10.09 -10.03 0.51
N VAL A 131 9.64 -10.09 -0.75
CA VAL A 131 10.52 -10.29 -1.91
C VAL A 131 11.45 -9.10 -2.12
N GLY A 132 10.95 -7.88 -1.97
CA GLY A 132 11.79 -6.68 -2.04
C GLY A 132 12.83 -6.63 -0.91
N LEU A 133 12.40 -6.92 0.33
CA LEU A 133 13.24 -6.88 1.52
C LEU A 133 14.33 -7.94 1.50
N SER A 134 14.04 -9.14 0.98
CA SER A 134 15.06 -10.19 0.79
C SER A 134 16.10 -9.77 -0.25
N GLY A 135 15.68 -9.10 -1.33
CA GLY A 135 16.59 -8.49 -2.28
C GLY A 135 17.50 -7.44 -1.63
N VAL A 136 16.94 -6.50 -0.85
CA VAL A 136 17.73 -5.52 -0.10
C VAL A 136 18.71 -6.22 0.83
N ALA A 137 18.27 -7.21 1.61
CA ALA A 137 19.15 -7.93 2.52
C ALA A 137 20.31 -8.65 1.83
N LEU A 138 20.09 -9.22 0.64
CA LEU A 138 21.12 -9.96 -0.09
C LEU A 138 22.09 -9.05 -0.85
N PHE A 139 21.60 -7.94 -1.42
CA PHE A 139 22.38 -7.11 -2.33
C PHE A 139 22.89 -5.79 -1.70
N ALA A 140 22.31 -5.32 -0.60
CA ALA A 140 22.75 -4.11 0.07
C ALA A 140 24.09 -4.33 0.81
N PRO A 141 25.00 -3.34 0.78
CA PRO A 141 26.20 -3.33 1.61
C PRO A 141 25.83 -3.08 3.08
N ILE A 142 26.83 -3.26 3.94
CA ILE A 142 26.70 -3.03 5.39
C ILE A 142 26.23 -1.60 5.72
N SER A 143 26.70 -0.59 4.98
CA SER A 143 26.34 0.82 5.16
C SER A 143 24.90 1.16 4.82
N GLU A 144 24.16 0.23 4.21
CA GLU A 144 22.75 0.40 3.83
C GLU A 144 21.85 -0.65 4.50
N ALA A 145 22.38 -1.38 5.50
CA ALA A 145 21.64 -2.38 6.26
C ALA A 145 20.44 -1.76 7.03
N ASP A 146 20.58 -0.49 7.39
CA ASP A 146 19.54 0.35 8.01
C ASP A 146 18.27 0.49 7.15
N SER A 147 18.39 0.35 5.83
CA SER A 147 17.27 0.42 4.89
C SER A 147 16.19 -0.62 5.22
N ILE A 148 16.59 -1.80 5.72
CA ILE A 148 15.67 -2.90 6.06
C ILE A 148 14.69 -2.47 7.15
N PRO A 149 15.11 -2.06 8.37
CA PRO A 149 14.19 -1.60 9.40
C PRO A 149 13.45 -0.31 9.03
N ILE A 150 14.02 0.61 8.24
CA ILE A 150 13.35 1.84 7.80
C ILE A 150 12.18 1.53 6.84
N LEU A 151 12.40 0.66 5.87
CA LEU A 151 11.35 0.22 4.96
C LEU A 151 10.25 -0.54 5.72
N THR A 152 10.61 -1.33 6.72
CA THR A 152 9.65 -2.01 7.60
C THR A 152 8.81 -1.05 8.43
N SER A 153 9.41 -0.01 9.01
CA SER A 153 8.65 0.99 9.81
C SER A 153 7.69 1.78 8.92
N LEU A 154 8.10 2.15 7.71
CA LEU A 154 7.23 2.80 6.73
C LEU A 154 6.10 1.88 6.27
N PHE A 155 6.38 0.58 6.04
CA PHE A 155 5.36 -0.43 5.74
C PHE A 155 4.30 -0.50 6.85
N LEU A 156 4.75 -0.63 8.11
CA LEU A 156 3.89 -0.68 9.29
C LEU A 156 3.03 0.57 9.43
N LEU A 157 3.62 1.75 9.31
CA LEU A 157 2.90 3.03 9.32
C LEU A 157 1.82 3.05 8.24
N GLY A 158 2.15 2.61 7.02
CA GLY A 158 1.21 2.47 5.92
C GLY A 158 0.03 1.56 6.23
N ARG A 159 0.26 0.41 6.87
CA ARG A 159 -0.81 -0.52 7.25
C ARG A 159 -1.72 0.07 8.33
N VAL A 160 -1.16 0.73 9.34
CA VAL A 160 -1.94 1.42 10.39
C VAL A 160 -2.81 2.53 9.78
N LEU A 161 -2.22 3.39 8.96
CA LEU A 161 -2.95 4.48 8.30
C LEU A 161 -4.00 3.97 7.30
N PHE A 162 -3.70 2.88 6.60
CA PHE A 162 -4.68 2.21 5.72
C PHE A 162 -5.88 1.73 6.55
N TRP A 163 -5.64 1.03 7.65
CA TRP A 163 -6.69 0.43 8.48
C TRP A 163 -7.59 1.49 9.11
N ILE A 164 -6.99 2.50 9.74
CA ILE A 164 -7.71 3.65 10.33
C ILE A 164 -8.46 4.42 9.25
N GLY A 165 -7.81 4.70 8.12
CA GLY A 165 -8.40 5.41 6.99
C GLY A 165 -9.62 4.68 6.46
N TYR A 166 -9.54 3.36 6.27
CA TYR A 166 -10.62 2.56 5.70
C TYR A 166 -11.86 2.55 6.61
N HIS A 167 -11.69 2.48 7.93
CA HIS A 167 -12.82 2.54 8.87
C HIS A 167 -13.52 3.90 8.87
N LYS A 168 -12.80 4.99 8.59
CA LYS A 168 -13.38 6.34 8.52
C LYS A 168 -14.05 6.60 7.17
N ASN A 169 -13.37 6.28 6.08
CA ASN A 169 -13.87 6.49 4.73
C ASN A 169 -13.10 5.61 3.73
N PRO A 170 -13.79 4.87 2.83
CA PRO A 170 -13.13 4.02 1.83
C PRO A 170 -12.06 4.70 0.97
N TYR A 171 -12.12 6.02 0.76
CA TYR A 171 -11.13 6.77 0.00
C TYR A 171 -9.86 7.08 0.81
N LEU A 172 -9.95 7.24 2.13
CA LEU A 172 -8.79 7.62 2.97
C LEU A 172 -7.75 6.51 3.07
N ARG A 173 -8.14 5.24 2.84
CA ARG A 173 -7.20 4.11 2.80
C ARG A 173 -6.15 4.22 1.70
N ALA A 174 -6.40 5.03 0.66
CA ALA A 174 -5.49 5.20 -0.48
C ALA A 174 -4.14 5.79 -0.08
N PHE A 175 -4.09 6.62 0.96
CA PHE A 175 -2.84 7.17 1.49
C PHE A 175 -1.97 6.05 2.08
N GLY A 176 -2.50 5.30 3.05
CA GLY A 176 -1.82 4.15 3.66
C GLY A 176 -1.43 3.07 2.65
N PHE A 177 -2.25 2.89 1.61
CA PHE A 177 -1.91 2.01 0.49
C PHE A 177 -0.65 2.49 -0.23
N GLY A 178 -0.62 3.76 -0.65
CA GLY A 178 0.47 4.27 -1.47
C GLY A 178 1.80 4.36 -0.72
N ILE A 179 1.81 4.76 0.55
CA ILE A 179 3.06 4.79 1.34
C ILE A 179 3.59 3.39 1.69
N THR A 180 2.83 2.33 1.41
CA THR A 180 3.34 0.95 1.43
C THR A 180 3.77 0.51 0.04
N PHE A 181 2.91 0.69 -0.97
CA PHE A 181 3.12 0.17 -2.31
C PHE A 181 4.26 0.87 -3.06
N TYR A 182 4.35 2.20 -3.00
CA TYR A 182 5.34 2.95 -3.78
C TYR A 182 6.78 2.75 -3.30
N PRO A 183 7.09 2.72 -1.99
CA PRO A 183 8.43 2.31 -1.53
C PRO A 183 8.81 0.92 -2.02
N THR A 184 7.87 -0.04 -1.97
CA THR A 184 8.10 -1.38 -2.49
C THR A 184 8.42 -1.34 -3.99
N VAL A 185 7.65 -0.60 -4.80
CA VAL A 185 7.98 -0.39 -6.23
C VAL A 185 9.37 0.21 -6.40
N GLY A 186 9.76 1.20 -5.59
CA GLY A 186 11.10 1.78 -5.59
C GLY A 186 12.20 0.74 -5.36
N VAL A 187 12.00 -0.16 -4.40
CA VAL A 187 12.92 -1.29 -4.14
C VAL A 187 12.99 -2.24 -5.34
N PHE A 188 11.85 -2.59 -5.96
CA PHE A 188 11.86 -3.43 -7.16
C PHE A 188 12.62 -2.76 -8.32
N VAL A 189 12.42 -1.47 -8.54
CA VAL A 189 13.15 -0.70 -9.55
C VAL A 189 14.65 -0.72 -9.23
N TRP A 190 15.03 -0.46 -7.98
CA TRP A 190 16.42 -0.52 -7.53
C TRP A 190 17.06 -1.90 -7.79
N LEU A 191 16.37 -2.98 -7.42
CA LEU A 191 16.82 -4.35 -7.64
C LEU A 191 16.99 -4.67 -9.14
N ILE A 192 16.04 -4.24 -9.97
CA ILE A 192 16.11 -4.45 -11.43
C ILE A 192 17.30 -3.67 -12.01
N LEU A 193 17.50 -2.41 -11.61
CA LEU A 193 18.63 -1.60 -12.05
C LEU A 193 19.97 -2.25 -11.68
N LEU A 194 20.07 -2.78 -10.47
CA LEU A 194 21.26 -3.46 -10.00
C LEU A 194 21.51 -4.78 -10.74
N MET A 195 20.51 -5.65 -10.86
CA MET A 195 20.68 -6.99 -11.43
C MET A 195 20.79 -7.01 -12.95
N ALA A 196 20.01 -6.19 -13.66
CA ALA A 196 19.98 -6.19 -15.12
C ALA A 196 21.01 -5.27 -15.75
N PHE A 197 21.37 -4.16 -15.08
CA PHE A 197 22.23 -3.13 -15.63
C PHE A 197 23.51 -2.88 -14.82
N GLY A 198 23.66 -3.52 -13.65
CA GLY A 198 24.80 -3.27 -12.75
C GLY A 198 24.81 -1.87 -12.13
N ILE A 199 23.71 -1.12 -12.24
CA ILE A 199 23.63 0.25 -11.75
C ILE A 199 23.32 0.22 -10.25
N ARG A 200 24.30 0.63 -9.44
CA ARG A 200 24.15 0.73 -7.99
C ARG A 200 23.79 2.16 -7.59
N LEU A 201 22.55 2.36 -7.18
CA LEU A 201 22.13 3.60 -6.52
C LEU A 201 22.23 3.40 -5.01
N PRO A 202 22.78 4.36 -4.25
CA PRO A 202 22.77 4.27 -2.80
C PRO A 202 21.33 4.35 -2.30
N ILE A 203 20.94 3.39 -1.48
CA ILE A 203 19.65 3.36 -0.77
C ILE A 203 19.91 3.53 0.71
#